data_AF-A0A9D6EJG4-F1
#
_entry.id   AF-A0A9D6EJG4-F1
#
_cell.length_a   1.000
_cell.length_b   1.000
_cell.length_c   1.000
_cell.angle_alpha   90.00
_cell.angle_beta   90.00
_cell.angle_gamma   90.00
#
_symmetry.space_group_name_H-M   'P 1'
#
loop_
_entity.id
_entity.type
_entity.pdbx_description
1 polymer ?
#
loop_
_entity_poly.entity_id
_entity_poly.type
_entity_poly.pdbx_seq_one_letter_code
_entity_poly.pdbx_strand_id
1 'polypeptide(L)' 'MGREEHPRSAPTGPKRCPICRAKILVPDQEGIVVRNAILRVSAATGRASAKCPRCKAWVEVPLAYRQ' A
#
# COMPACT_ATOMS: atom_id res chain seq x y z
N MET A 1 13.42 -23.21 23.96
CA MET A 1 13.18 -21.80 23.60
C MET A 1 13.44 -21.63 22.10
N GLY A 2 12.42 -21.81 21.27
CA GLY A 2 12.50 -21.51 19.84
C GLY A 2 11.47 -20.41 19.56
N ARG A 3 11.93 -19.22 19.16
CA ARG A 3 11.02 -18.18 18.66
C ARG A 3 10.78 -18.50 17.19
N GLU A 4 9.57 -18.93 16.87
CA GLU A 4 9.12 -19.10 15.49
C GLU A 4 9.07 -17.71 14.83
N GLU A 5 10.00 -17.46 13.93
CA GLU A 5 10.04 -16.25 13.12
C GLU A 5 8.90 -16.30 12.10
N HIS A 6 7.84 -15.55 12.38
CA HIS A 6 6.72 -15.39 11.45
C HIS A 6 7.22 -14.63 10.21
N PRO A 7 7.16 -15.21 8.99
CA PRO A 7 7.52 -14.48 7.79
C PRO A 7 6.44 -13.41 7.57
N ARG A 8 6.72 -12.16 7.97
CA ARG A 8 5.96 -11.00 7.54
C ARG A 8 6.11 -10.90 6.04
N SER A 9 5.21 -11.57 5.33
CA SER A 9 5.02 -11.43 3.89
C SER A 9 4.47 -10.04 3.64
N ALA A 10 5.32 -9.02 3.76
CA ALA A 10 5.04 -7.72 3.19
C ALA A 10 4.80 -7.95 1.69
N PRO A 11 3.73 -7.40 1.10
CA PRO A 11 3.49 -7.55 -0.33
C PRO A 11 4.67 -6.93 -1.10
N THR A 12 5.59 -7.78 -1.52
CA THR A 12 6.93 -7.48 -2.06
C THR A 12 6.85 -7.23 -3.56
N GLY A 13 5.86 -6.43 -3.98
CA GLY A 13 5.60 -6.20 -5.40
C GLY A 13 5.17 -4.77 -5.66
N PRO A 14 5.76 -4.09 -6.66
CA PRO A 14 5.28 -2.79 -7.09
C PRO A 14 3.85 -2.91 -7.63
N LYS A 15 2.86 -2.40 -6.89
CA LYS A 15 1.48 -2.34 -7.39
C LYS A 15 1.30 -1.14 -8.31
N ARG A 16 0.60 -1.38 -9.41
CA ARG A 16 0.23 -0.40 -10.42
C ARG A 16 -1.24 -0.03 -10.28
N CYS A 17 -1.59 1.17 -10.73
CA CYS A 17 -2.97 1.57 -10.91
C CYS A 17 -3.67 0.61 -11.88
N PRO A 18 -4.81 0.00 -11.54
CA PRO A 18 -5.53 -0.88 -12.47
C PRO A 18 -6.07 -0.13 -13.69
N ILE A 19 -6.25 1.20 -13.58
CA ILE A 19 -6.81 2.04 -14.65
C ILE A 19 -5.74 2.48 -15.66
N CYS A 20 -4.68 3.16 -15.19
CA CYS A 20 -3.67 3.76 -16.08
C CYS A 20 -2.29 3.09 -16.01
N ARG A 21 -2.16 2.02 -15.22
CA ARG A 21 -0.92 1.25 -14.99
C ARG A 21 0.26 2.04 -14.41
N ALA A 22 0.05 3.28 -13.97
CA ALA A 22 1.07 4.05 -13.25
C ALA A 22 1.50 3.32 -11.98
N LYS A 23 2.80 3.34 -11.65
CA LYS A 23 3.31 2.76 -10.40
C LYS A 23 2.77 3.58 -9.21
N ILE A 24 2.08 2.92 -8.28
CA ILE A 24 1.51 3.57 -7.08
C ILE A 24 2.30 3.16 -5.84
N LEU A 25 2.61 1.86 -5.72
CA LEU A 25 3.44 1.30 -4.66
C LEU A 25 4.79 0.93 -5.25
N VAL A 26 5.86 1.37 -4.60
CA VAL A 26 7.22 1.02 -4.98
C VAL A 26 7.91 0.48 -3.74
N PRO A 27 8.53 -0.72 -3.79
CA PRO A 27 9.38 -1.17 -2.71
C PRO A 27 10.55 -0.20 -2.56
N ASP A 28 10.90 0.10 -1.32
CA ASP A 28 12.04 0.93 -0.94
C ASP A 28 12.87 0.21 0.14
N GLN A 29 14.08 0.69 0.41
CA GLN A 29 15.04 0.05 1.32
C GLN A 29 14.45 -0.20 2.72
N GLU A 30 13.54 0.66 3.17
CA GLU A 30 12.91 0.59 4.50
C GLU A 30 11.47 0.06 4.47
N GLY A 31 10.89 -0.25 3.30
CA GLY A 31 9.54 -0.78 3.22
C GLY A 31 8.79 -0.49 1.91
N ILE A 32 7.56 0.00 2.03
CA ILE A 32 6.67 0.26 0.89
C ILE A 32 6.36 1.76 0.84
N VAL A 33 6.73 2.42 -0.25
CA VAL A 33 6.42 3.84 -0.47
C VAL A 33 5.21 3.97 -1.39
N VAL A 34 4.19 4.71 -0.93
CA VAL A 34 3.08 5.16 -1.78
C VAL A 34 3.46 6.51 -2.39
N ARG A 35 3.71 6.55 -3.69
CA ARG A 35 4.18 7.78 -4.35
C ARG A 35 3.05 8.78 -4.56
N ASN A 36 3.23 10.00 -4.03
CA ASN A 36 2.45 11.20 -4.38
C ASN A 36 0.93 10.98 -4.36
N ALA A 37 0.43 10.32 -3.33
CA ALA A 37 -0.98 10.01 -3.21
C ALA A 37 -1.55 10.58 -1.92
N ILE A 38 -2.69 11.26 -2.04
CA ILE A 38 -3.58 11.48 -0.89
C ILE A 38 -4.02 10.09 -0.43
N LEU A 39 -3.82 9.81 0.86
CA LEU A 39 -4.30 8.58 1.49
C LEU A 39 -5.67 8.82 2.11
N ARG A 40 -6.59 7.89 1.86
CA ARG A 40 -7.88 7.82 2.54
C ARG A 40 -7.91 6.51 3.33
N VAL A 41 -8.16 6.61 4.63
CA VAL A 41 -8.31 5.44 5.51
C VAL A 41 -9.79 5.30 5.88
N SER A 42 -10.34 4.10 5.75
CA SER A 42 -11.66 3.77 6.26
C SER A 42 -11.57 3.42 7.75
N ALA A 43 -12.13 4.25 8.62
CA ALA A 43 -12.13 3.99 10.07
C ALA A 43 -12.85 2.67 10.43
N ALA A 44 -13.90 2.31 9.68
CA ALA A 44 -14.68 1.10 9.94
C ALA A 44 -13.93 -0.21 9.63
N THR A 45 -12.97 -0.18 8.69
CA THR A 45 -12.29 -1.41 8.21
C THR A 45 -10.77 -1.37 8.36
N GLY A 46 -10.19 -0.21 8.70
CA GLY A 46 -8.76 0.02 8.73
C GLY A 46 -8.07 0.00 7.35
N ARG A 47 -8.82 -0.18 6.26
CA ARG A 47 -8.28 -0.25 4.90
C ARG A 47 -7.89 1.13 4.38
N ALA A 48 -6.77 1.20 3.67
CA ALA A 48 -6.30 2.43 3.04
C ALA A 48 -6.45 2.39 1.51
N SER A 49 -6.78 3.54 0.94
CA SER A 49 -6.76 3.80 -0.50
C SER A 49 -5.86 4.98 -0.80
N ALA A 50 -5.16 4.92 -1.93
CA ALA A 50 -4.28 5.96 -2.42
C ALA A 50 -4.85 6.55 -3.72
N LYS A 51 -4.80 7.87 -3.87
CA LYS A 51 -5.14 8.54 -5.12
C LYS A 51 -4.01 8.39 -6.14
N CYS A 52 -4.29 7.83 -7.32
CA CYS A 52 -3.30 7.67 -8.38
C CYS A 52 -2.78 9.03 -8.85
N PRO A 53 -1.45 9.26 -8.93
CA PRO A 53 -0.92 10.56 -9.34
C PRO A 53 -1.18 10.87 -10.82
N ARG A 54 -1.41 9.85 -11.66
CA ARG A 54 -1.65 10.01 -13.11
C ARG A 54 -3.12 10.20 -13.45
N CYS A 55 -3.96 9.19 -13.23
CA CYS A 55 -5.38 9.25 -13.60
C CYS A 55 -6.32 9.71 -12.47
N LYS A 56 -5.80 9.99 -11.28
CA LYS A 56 -6.56 10.49 -10.12
C LYS A 56 -7.62 9.53 -9.55
N ALA A 57 -7.71 8.29 -10.05
CA ALA A 57 -8.54 7.24 -9.49
C ALA A 57 -8.06 6.81 -8.08
N TRP A 58 -8.98 6.36 -7.23
CA TRP A 58 -8.67 5.76 -5.93
C TRP A 58 -8.33 4.28 -6.11
N VAL A 59 -7.25 3.83 -5.47
CA VAL A 59 -6.76 2.45 -5.56
C VAL A 59 -6.48 1.94 -4.16
N GLU A 60 -7.02 0.77 -3.79
CA GLU A 60 -6.74 0.13 -2.50
C GLU A 60 -5.24 -0.21 -2.42
N VAL A 61 -4.61 0.19 -1.32
CA VAL A 61 -3.20 -0.06 -1.04
C VAL A 61 -3.07 -0.93 0.21
N PRO A 62 -2.05 -1.79 0.31
CA PRO A 62 -1.90 -2.71 1.44
C PRO A 62 -1.31 -2.00 2.67
N LEU A 63 -1.80 -0.80 2.98
CA LEU A 63 -1.54 -0.12 4.24
C LEU A 63 -2.72 -0.40 5.16
N ALA A 64 -2.43 -0.86 6.37
CA ALA A 64 -3.42 -0.99 7.44
C ALA A 64 -3.09 0.05 8.51
N TYR A 65 -4.06 0.88 8.87
CA TYR A 65 -3.94 1.77 10.01
C TYR A 65 -4.54 1.07 11.23
N ARG A 66 -3.69 0.72 12.19
CA ARG A 66 -4.10 0.13 13.48
C ARG A 66 -4.16 1.28 14.48
N GLN A 67 -5.33 1.51 15.06
CA GLN A 67 -5.53 2.45 16.17
C GLN A 67 -5.32 1.72 17.48
#